data_AF-A0AA91KHM0-F1
#
_entry.id   AF-A0AA91KHM0-F1
#
_cell.length_a   1.000
_cell.length_b   1.000
_cell.length_c   1.000
_cell.angle_alpha   90.00
_cell.angle_beta   90.00
_cell.angle_gamma   90.00
#
_symmetry.space_group_name_H-M   'P 1'
#
loop_
_entity.id
_entity.type
_entity.pdbx_description
1 polymer ?
#
loop_
_entity_poly.entity_id
_entity_poly.type
_entity_poly.pdbx_seq_one_letter_code
_entity_poly.pdbx_strand_id
1 'polypeptide(L)'
;MNKKTLISLLFAGLTQVLAPAFAGNVDHQVVTIKRDTAKQLSQQYELIAPTLHRSINSYSLSASLSSLTEPQTRSARSKRSIDSQLYSADRALREAQGVEEVADQLLEVRLADPSMLARWQAGQAPLFAFEPAGDEKSWTQIEAFDTEGNTHWLDVHQMPDRPVLVVDTNGKASLKAGLEVMRRTLAEQNPAPQMRRSARMMAQAPAQPIDTTVLKTIRLEDDKEPWISGAAEVYAIVTGVNPSRDEPTLDIVDMPYLDYDKTTYYPNQVMIHWDRYRWGAADVILMEQDDGTNYKELALKLNEIASDIIAAIPDLEVQAYGVVTQITGKIIEAIPDGWLTNDDDFVDVYYTLLKGRAYPDQYGAGGNAIATWEPLTIEPTQ
;
A
#
# COMPACT_ATOMS: atom_id res chain seq x y z
N MET A 1 -31.50 -21.08 66.08
CA MET A 1 -30.59 -20.20 66.84
C MET A 1 -29.15 -20.65 66.53
N ASN A 2 -28.30 -19.74 65.99
CA ASN A 2 -26.88 -19.92 65.60
C ASN A 2 -26.59 -20.88 64.42
N LYS A 3 -25.57 -20.72 63.55
CA LYS A 3 -24.60 -19.66 63.22
C LYS A 3 -23.91 -20.11 61.90
N LYS A 4 -23.72 -19.15 60.99
CA LYS A 4 -22.57 -18.94 60.07
C LYS A 4 -22.02 -20.11 59.23
N THR A 5 -22.09 -19.95 57.90
CA THR A 5 -20.90 -19.97 57.02
C THR A 5 -21.14 -19.06 55.80
N LEU A 6 -20.24 -18.10 55.60
CA LEU A 6 -20.14 -17.27 54.38
C LEU A 6 -19.68 -18.14 53.20
N ILE A 7 -20.30 -17.96 52.03
CA ILE A 7 -19.70 -18.31 50.75
C ILE A 7 -19.60 -17.02 49.94
N SER A 8 -18.36 -16.56 49.77
CA SER A 8 -18.00 -15.50 48.83
C SER A 8 -18.10 -16.06 47.41
N LEU A 9 -19.01 -15.53 46.59
CA LEU A 9 -18.92 -15.65 45.14
C LEU A 9 -18.16 -14.43 44.60
N LEU A 10 -16.93 -14.66 44.14
CA LEU A 10 -16.27 -13.76 43.20
C LEU A 10 -17.04 -13.81 41.87
N PHE A 11 -17.60 -12.67 41.46
CA PHE A 11 -17.93 -12.41 40.08
C PHE A 11 -16.62 -12.08 39.35
N ALA A 12 -15.99 -13.09 38.76
CA ALA A 12 -15.01 -12.86 37.71
C ALA A 12 -15.80 -12.67 36.42
N GLY A 13 -16.14 -11.41 36.11
CA GLY A 13 -16.65 -11.02 34.80
C GLY A 13 -15.54 -11.20 33.78
N LEU A 14 -15.55 -12.33 33.08
CA LEU A 14 -14.75 -12.54 31.88
C LEU A 14 -15.40 -11.71 30.76
N THR A 15 -15.03 -10.44 30.62
CA THR A 15 -15.24 -9.71 29.37
C THR A 15 -14.27 -10.28 28.36
N GLN A 16 -14.67 -11.36 27.68
CA GLN A 16 -14.09 -11.71 26.40
C GLN A 16 -14.42 -10.55 25.45
N VAL A 17 -13.44 -9.68 25.24
CA VAL A 17 -13.40 -8.82 24.07
C VAL A 17 -13.27 -9.79 22.89
N LEU A 18 -14.39 -10.04 22.21
CA LEU A 18 -14.39 -10.70 20.92
C LEU A 18 -13.65 -9.76 19.95
N ALA A 19 -12.36 -10.03 19.76
CA ALA A 19 -11.64 -9.48 18.61
C ALA A 19 -12.32 -10.05 17.35
N PRO A 20 -12.68 -9.21 16.37
CA PRO A 20 -13.28 -9.69 15.12
C PRO A 20 -12.25 -10.53 14.33
N ALA A 21 -12.64 -11.75 13.98
CA ALA A 21 -11.80 -12.78 13.35
C ALA A 21 -11.64 -12.61 11.82
N PHE A 22 -11.62 -11.38 11.29
CA PHE A 22 -11.70 -11.12 9.85
C PHE A 22 -10.35 -10.75 9.19
N ALA A 23 -9.34 -10.34 9.97
CA ALA A 23 -8.07 -9.76 9.50
C ALA A 23 -7.09 -10.75 8.86
N GLY A 24 -6.77 -11.84 9.56
CA GLY A 24 -5.87 -12.87 9.09
C GLY A 24 -6.47 -13.73 7.97
N ASN A 25 -7.41 -13.20 7.20
CA ASN A 25 -8.03 -13.91 6.10
C ASN A 25 -7.59 -13.35 4.74
N VAL A 26 -7.36 -12.04 4.60
CA VAL A 26 -6.93 -11.44 3.31
C VAL A 26 -5.45 -11.69 3.05
N ASP A 27 -4.55 -11.25 3.94
CA ASP A 27 -3.10 -11.53 3.85
C ASP A 27 -2.84 -13.04 3.69
N HIS A 28 -3.42 -13.88 4.57
CA HIS A 28 -3.34 -15.33 4.43
C HIS A 28 -3.90 -15.87 3.10
N GLN A 29 -4.96 -15.25 2.54
CA GLN A 29 -5.50 -15.62 1.24
C GLN A 29 -4.54 -15.21 0.11
N VAL A 30 -3.97 -14.00 0.14
CA VAL A 30 -2.98 -13.50 -0.82
C VAL A 30 -1.75 -14.39 -0.82
N VAL A 31 -1.19 -14.69 0.35
CA VAL A 31 -0.05 -15.59 0.50
C VAL A 31 -0.37 -16.99 0.03
N THR A 32 -1.58 -17.51 0.30
CA THR A 32 -2.01 -18.82 -0.22
C THR A 32 -2.08 -18.81 -1.75
N ILE A 33 -2.60 -17.73 -2.36
CA ILE A 33 -2.65 -17.55 -3.81
C ILE A 33 -1.24 -17.53 -4.41
N LYS A 34 -0.33 -16.72 -3.84
CA LYS A 34 1.06 -16.63 -4.31
C LYS A 34 1.78 -17.98 -4.16
N ARG A 35 1.64 -18.65 -3.02
CA ARG A 35 2.23 -19.96 -2.72
C ARG A 35 1.77 -21.05 -3.67
N ASP A 36 0.47 -21.20 -3.86
CA ASP A 36 -0.09 -22.23 -4.74
C ASP A 36 0.31 -21.98 -6.19
N THR A 37 0.35 -20.70 -6.59
CA THR A 37 0.83 -20.29 -7.90
C THR A 37 2.33 -20.59 -8.08
N ALA A 38 3.17 -20.29 -7.10
CA ALA A 38 4.61 -20.60 -7.11
C ALA A 38 4.84 -22.10 -7.28
N LYS A 39 4.13 -22.93 -6.51
CA LYS A 39 4.21 -24.39 -6.63
C LYS A 39 3.73 -24.90 -7.99
N GLN A 40 2.65 -24.33 -8.52
CA GLN A 40 2.14 -24.70 -9.83
C GLN A 40 3.14 -24.36 -10.94
N LEU A 41 3.70 -23.15 -10.93
CA LEU A 41 4.69 -22.71 -11.92
C LEU A 41 5.96 -23.55 -11.83
N SER A 42 6.38 -23.94 -10.62
CA SER A 42 7.56 -24.78 -10.42
C SER A 42 7.39 -26.14 -11.09
N GLN A 43 6.25 -26.81 -10.92
CA GLN A 43 5.94 -28.10 -11.54
C GLN A 43 5.74 -28.03 -13.06
N GLN A 44 5.49 -26.83 -13.59
CA GLN A 44 5.26 -26.59 -15.02
C GLN A 44 6.43 -25.85 -15.68
N TYR A 45 7.57 -25.72 -15.00
CA TYR A 45 8.68 -24.88 -15.42
C TYR A 45 9.14 -25.16 -16.85
N GLU A 46 9.32 -26.43 -17.22
CA GLU A 46 9.74 -26.81 -18.58
C GLU A 46 8.83 -26.23 -19.68
N LEU A 47 7.54 -26.07 -19.39
CA LEU A 47 6.54 -25.56 -20.33
C LEU A 47 6.52 -24.03 -20.43
N ILE A 48 6.90 -23.33 -19.35
CA ILE A 48 6.81 -21.87 -19.24
C ILE A 48 8.17 -21.17 -19.39
N ALA A 49 9.28 -21.88 -19.19
CA ALA A 49 10.64 -21.34 -19.25
C ALA A 49 10.94 -20.57 -20.54
N PRO A 50 10.54 -21.01 -21.75
CA PRO A 50 10.81 -20.24 -22.97
C PRO A 50 10.13 -18.87 -23.01
N THR A 51 8.94 -18.75 -22.40
CA THR A 51 8.24 -17.47 -22.29
C THR A 51 8.90 -16.62 -21.21
N LEU A 52 9.19 -17.19 -20.04
CA LEU A 52 9.86 -16.48 -18.95
C LEU A 52 11.21 -15.93 -19.40
N HIS A 53 12.07 -16.71 -20.07
CA HIS A 53 13.36 -16.23 -20.58
C HIS A 53 13.25 -15.12 -21.63
N ARG A 54 12.12 -15.02 -22.34
CA ARG A 54 11.87 -13.93 -23.28
C ARG A 54 11.42 -12.67 -22.55
N SER A 55 10.48 -12.82 -21.63
CA SER A 55 9.88 -11.70 -20.89
C SER A 55 10.84 -11.10 -19.87
N ILE A 56 11.55 -11.94 -19.12
CA ILE A 56 12.51 -11.55 -18.07
C ILE A 56 13.93 -11.46 -18.68
N ASN A 57 14.42 -10.23 -18.82
CA ASN A 57 15.67 -9.91 -19.48
C ASN A 57 16.30 -8.62 -18.90
N SER A 58 17.34 -8.09 -19.53
CA SER A 58 18.08 -6.91 -19.03
C SER A 58 17.26 -5.61 -18.98
N TYR A 59 16.09 -5.56 -19.63
CA TYR A 59 15.21 -4.39 -19.66
C TYR A 59 14.00 -4.51 -18.75
N SER A 60 13.64 -5.74 -18.36
CA SER A 60 12.49 -6.01 -17.50
C SER A 60 12.77 -7.30 -16.73
N LEU A 61 12.79 -7.19 -15.40
CA LEU A 61 13.08 -8.32 -14.51
C LEU A 61 11.82 -9.05 -14.05
N SER A 62 10.65 -8.67 -14.56
CA SER A 62 9.38 -9.30 -14.25
C SER A 62 8.55 -9.62 -15.49
N ALA A 63 7.58 -10.51 -15.32
CA ALA A 63 6.65 -10.91 -16.36
C ALA A 63 5.26 -11.13 -15.76
N SER A 64 4.25 -10.47 -16.31
CA SER A 64 2.85 -10.75 -15.94
C SER A 64 2.51 -12.22 -16.21
N LEU A 65 1.76 -12.84 -15.30
CA LEU A 65 1.32 -14.24 -15.43
C LEU A 65 0.51 -14.47 -16.71
N SER A 66 -0.20 -13.46 -17.21
CA SER A 66 -0.98 -13.59 -18.44
C SER A 66 -0.11 -13.79 -19.68
N SER A 67 1.11 -13.26 -19.68
CA SER A 67 2.08 -13.48 -20.76
C SER A 67 2.44 -14.97 -20.89
N LEU A 68 2.37 -15.72 -19.79
CA LEU A 68 2.60 -17.17 -19.76
C LEU A 68 1.49 -17.97 -20.46
N THR A 69 0.34 -17.36 -20.74
CA THR A 69 -0.81 -17.98 -21.41
C THR A 69 -0.80 -17.79 -22.94
N GLU A 70 0.14 -17.00 -23.46
CA GLU A 70 0.24 -16.69 -24.90
C GLU A 70 0.41 -17.96 -25.76
N PRO A 71 -0.15 -17.98 -26.99
CA PRO A 71 -0.18 -19.16 -27.84
C PRO A 71 1.21 -19.52 -28.38
N GLN A 72 1.92 -20.37 -27.66
CA GLN A 72 2.91 -21.27 -28.25
C GLN A 72 2.32 -22.68 -28.43
N THR A 73 2.96 -23.46 -29.31
CA THR A 73 2.62 -24.83 -29.73
C THR A 73 2.48 -25.80 -28.56
N ARG A 74 1.37 -25.72 -27.82
CA ARG A 74 1.02 -26.55 -26.66
C ARG A 74 -0.04 -27.58 -27.05
N SER A 75 -0.09 -28.71 -26.35
CA SER A 75 -1.27 -29.59 -26.40
C SER A 75 -2.47 -28.85 -25.80
N ALA A 76 -3.62 -28.89 -26.47
CA ALA A 76 -4.77 -28.04 -26.14
C ALA A 76 -5.37 -28.26 -24.74
N ARG A 77 -5.08 -29.39 -24.07
CA ARG A 77 -5.68 -29.78 -22.78
C ARG A 77 -4.89 -29.26 -21.57
N SER A 78 -3.57 -29.48 -21.52
CA SER A 78 -2.75 -28.96 -20.42
C SER A 78 -2.69 -27.43 -20.45
N LYS A 79 -2.70 -26.83 -21.66
CA LYS A 79 -2.81 -25.38 -21.83
C LYS A 79 -4.05 -24.79 -21.15
N ARG A 80 -5.24 -25.37 -21.39
CA ARG A 80 -6.48 -24.84 -20.82
C ARG A 80 -6.51 -24.91 -19.28
N SER A 81 -5.85 -25.90 -18.69
CA SER A 81 -5.81 -26.06 -17.23
C SER A 81 -4.97 -24.96 -16.58
N ILE A 82 -3.71 -24.77 -17.02
CA ILE A 82 -2.83 -23.74 -16.47
C ILE A 82 -3.41 -22.34 -16.69
N ASP A 83 -3.88 -22.03 -17.90
CA ASP A 83 -4.41 -20.70 -18.22
C ASP A 83 -5.61 -20.35 -17.30
N SER A 84 -6.51 -21.31 -17.06
CA SER A 84 -7.65 -21.11 -16.17
C SER A 84 -7.24 -20.90 -14.71
N GLN A 85 -6.21 -21.61 -14.24
CA GLN A 85 -5.74 -21.51 -12.86
C GLN A 85 -5.04 -20.17 -12.61
N LEU A 86 -4.16 -19.73 -13.52
CA LEU A 86 -3.47 -18.44 -13.39
C LEU A 86 -4.47 -17.28 -13.45
N TYR A 87 -5.47 -17.36 -14.34
CA TYR A 87 -6.55 -16.37 -14.40
C TYR A 87 -7.39 -16.34 -13.12
N SER A 88 -7.73 -17.51 -12.56
CA SER A 88 -8.46 -17.60 -11.31
C SER A 88 -7.66 -17.07 -10.12
N ALA A 89 -6.35 -17.35 -10.06
CA ALA A 89 -5.45 -16.85 -9.03
C ALA A 89 -5.36 -15.32 -9.06
N ASP A 90 -5.12 -14.75 -10.24
CA ASP A 90 -5.04 -13.29 -10.42
C ASP A 90 -6.35 -12.59 -10.05
N ARG A 91 -7.48 -13.16 -10.46
CA ARG A 91 -8.79 -12.64 -10.07
C ARG A 91 -9.01 -12.70 -8.57
N ALA A 92 -8.66 -13.82 -7.93
CA ALA A 92 -8.81 -13.98 -6.49
C ALA A 92 -7.92 -12.99 -5.70
N LEU A 93 -6.73 -12.68 -6.21
CA LEU A 93 -5.86 -11.65 -5.64
C LEU A 93 -6.52 -10.27 -5.70
N ARG A 94 -7.01 -9.88 -6.88
CA ARG A 94 -7.67 -8.58 -7.07
C ARG A 94 -8.93 -8.42 -6.22
N GLU A 95 -9.73 -9.49 -6.10
CA GLU A 95 -10.90 -9.51 -5.21
C GLU A 95 -10.49 -9.40 -3.73
N ALA A 96 -9.40 -10.06 -3.31
CA ALA A 96 -8.88 -9.96 -1.95
C ALA A 96 -8.44 -8.53 -1.60
N GLN A 97 -7.74 -7.87 -2.53
CA GLN A 97 -7.29 -6.47 -2.41
C GLN A 97 -8.39 -5.43 -2.70
N GLY A 98 -9.58 -5.84 -3.16
CA GLY A 98 -10.70 -4.96 -3.46
C GLY A 98 -10.48 -4.03 -4.66
N VAL A 99 -9.69 -4.47 -5.64
CA VAL A 99 -9.26 -3.69 -6.82
C VAL A 99 -9.72 -4.30 -8.15
N GLU A 100 -10.59 -5.31 -8.12
CA GLU A 100 -11.05 -6.06 -9.29
C GLU A 100 -11.80 -5.23 -10.33
N GLU A 101 -12.36 -4.08 -9.94
CA GLU A 101 -13.05 -3.14 -10.83
C GLU A 101 -12.09 -2.17 -11.56
N VAL A 102 -10.82 -2.08 -11.11
CA VAL A 102 -9.84 -1.10 -11.58
C VAL A 102 -8.62 -1.76 -12.21
N ALA A 103 -8.13 -2.85 -11.63
CA ALA A 103 -7.00 -3.60 -12.14
C ALA A 103 -7.45 -4.77 -13.02
N ASP A 104 -6.84 -4.89 -14.20
CA ASP A 104 -7.07 -6.02 -15.09
C ASP A 104 -6.30 -7.27 -14.64
N GLN A 105 -5.05 -7.07 -14.18
CA GLN A 105 -4.12 -8.10 -13.74
C GLN A 105 -3.11 -7.51 -12.76
N LEU A 106 -2.73 -8.30 -11.76
CA LEU A 106 -1.75 -7.93 -10.76
C LEU A 106 -0.67 -8.99 -10.56
N LEU A 107 -0.96 -10.28 -10.73
CA LEU A 107 0.07 -11.29 -10.49
C LEU A 107 1.19 -11.24 -11.53
N GLU A 108 2.42 -11.28 -11.06
CA GLU A 108 3.62 -11.41 -11.86
C GLU A 108 4.59 -12.49 -11.34
N VAL A 109 5.55 -12.83 -12.18
CA VAL A 109 6.76 -13.54 -11.78
C VAL A 109 7.92 -12.59 -12.01
N ARG A 110 8.70 -12.31 -10.96
CA ARG A 110 9.92 -11.53 -11.08
C ARG A 110 11.15 -12.33 -10.70
N LEU A 111 12.29 -11.93 -11.24
CA LEU A 111 13.58 -12.41 -10.77
C LEU A 111 13.93 -11.66 -9.48
N ALA A 112 14.27 -12.40 -8.43
CA ALA A 112 14.55 -11.81 -7.10
C ALA A 112 15.64 -10.73 -7.14
N ASP A 113 16.67 -10.90 -7.97
CA ASP A 113 17.75 -9.92 -8.10
C ASP A 113 18.35 -9.91 -9.51
N PRO A 114 18.70 -8.72 -10.08
CA PRO A 114 19.30 -8.61 -11.41
C PRO A 114 20.56 -9.46 -11.59
N SER A 115 21.36 -9.68 -10.55
CA SER A 115 22.59 -10.50 -10.59
C SER A 115 22.32 -11.97 -10.90
N MET A 116 21.08 -12.44 -10.71
CA MET A 116 20.67 -13.81 -11.01
C MET A 116 20.43 -14.04 -12.50
N LEU A 117 20.28 -12.98 -13.29
CA LEU A 117 19.77 -13.05 -14.65
C LEU A 117 20.68 -13.88 -15.55
N ALA A 118 21.99 -13.59 -15.52
CA ALA A 118 22.96 -14.25 -16.39
C ALA A 118 23.02 -15.76 -16.16
N ARG A 119 23.03 -16.19 -14.89
CA ARG A 119 23.12 -17.60 -14.50
C ARG A 119 21.82 -18.35 -14.78
N TRP A 120 20.67 -17.70 -14.58
CA TRP A 120 19.37 -18.27 -14.93
C TRP A 120 19.20 -18.43 -16.45
N GLN A 121 19.52 -17.39 -17.24
CA GLN A 121 19.47 -17.46 -18.71
C GLN A 121 20.47 -18.47 -19.31
N ALA A 122 21.56 -18.77 -18.60
CA ALA A 122 22.49 -19.83 -18.97
C ALA A 122 21.96 -21.26 -18.68
N GLY A 123 20.76 -21.40 -18.12
CA GLY A 123 20.09 -22.68 -17.90
C GLY A 123 20.19 -23.21 -16.47
N GLN A 124 20.69 -22.42 -15.50
CA GLN A 124 20.62 -22.84 -14.09
C GLN A 124 19.15 -22.90 -13.65
N ALA A 125 18.74 -24.05 -13.12
CA ALA A 125 17.37 -24.24 -12.66
C ALA A 125 17.02 -23.27 -11.52
N PRO A 126 15.90 -22.54 -11.60
CA PRO A 126 15.49 -21.61 -10.54
C PRO A 126 14.82 -22.33 -9.37
N LEU A 127 14.59 -21.59 -8.29
CA LEU A 127 13.57 -21.84 -7.28
C LEU A 127 12.40 -20.87 -7.50
N PHE A 128 11.21 -21.24 -7.03
CA PHE A 128 10.00 -20.42 -7.05
C PHE A 128 9.62 -20.06 -5.62
N ALA A 129 9.64 -18.77 -5.28
CA ALA A 129 9.35 -18.27 -3.92
C ALA A 129 8.17 -17.28 -3.94
N PHE A 130 7.78 -16.81 -2.76
CA PHE A 130 6.70 -15.84 -2.51
C PHE A 130 6.93 -15.19 -1.13
N GLU A 131 6.42 -13.97 -0.89
CA GLU A 131 6.42 -13.38 0.47
C GLU A 131 5.57 -14.22 1.44
N PRO A 132 6.06 -14.53 2.66
CA PRO A 132 5.26 -15.04 3.76
C PRO A 132 4.18 -14.04 4.23
N ALA A 133 3.26 -14.50 5.08
CA ALA A 133 2.26 -13.66 5.72
C ALA A 133 2.82 -12.95 6.97
N GLY A 134 2.25 -11.79 7.31
CA GLY A 134 2.57 -10.99 8.50
C GLY A 134 3.92 -10.26 8.44
N ASP A 135 4.23 -9.52 9.51
CA ASP A 135 5.39 -8.61 9.63
C ASP A 135 6.72 -9.24 9.19
N GLU A 136 7.40 -8.61 8.21
CA GLU A 136 8.65 -9.08 7.63
C GLU A 136 9.76 -9.20 8.68
N LYS A 137 9.69 -8.39 9.74
CA LYS A 137 10.65 -8.41 10.86
C LYS A 137 10.60 -9.73 11.63
N SER A 138 9.50 -10.48 11.51
CA SER A 138 9.31 -11.79 12.13
C SER A 138 9.80 -12.95 11.25
N TRP A 139 10.06 -12.70 9.96
CA TRP A 139 10.44 -13.75 9.03
C TRP A 139 11.85 -14.24 9.32
N THR A 140 12.00 -15.57 9.36
CA THR A 140 13.31 -16.22 9.52
C THR A 140 13.68 -17.10 8.34
N GLN A 141 12.68 -17.57 7.59
CA GLN A 141 12.87 -18.41 6.42
C GLN A 141 11.80 -18.11 5.37
N ILE A 142 12.19 -18.22 4.10
CA ILE A 142 11.30 -18.13 2.94
C ILE A 142 11.08 -19.54 2.38
N GLU A 143 9.82 -19.94 2.20
CA GLU A 143 9.47 -21.18 1.50
C GLU A 143 9.70 -21.00 -0.01
N ALA A 144 10.37 -21.94 -0.65
CA ALA A 144 10.55 -21.95 -2.09
C ALA A 144 10.39 -23.37 -2.67
N PHE A 145 10.05 -23.47 -3.95
CA PHE A 145 9.88 -24.73 -4.65
C PHE A 145 10.90 -24.88 -5.77
N ASP A 146 11.55 -26.04 -5.90
CA ASP A 146 12.32 -26.33 -7.10
C ASP A 146 11.43 -26.72 -8.29
N THR A 147 12.04 -26.93 -9.45
CA THR A 147 11.37 -27.28 -10.71
C THR A 147 10.70 -28.67 -10.68
N GLU A 148 10.90 -29.46 -9.63
CA GLU A 148 10.20 -30.73 -9.39
C GLU A 148 9.05 -30.55 -8.38
N GLY A 149 8.95 -29.37 -7.75
CA GLY A 149 7.96 -29.05 -6.73
C GLY A 149 8.37 -29.44 -5.30
N ASN A 150 9.64 -29.78 -5.06
CA ASN A 150 10.13 -30.03 -3.72
C ASN A 150 10.36 -28.70 -2.98
N THR A 151 10.04 -28.67 -1.70
CA THR A 151 10.22 -27.49 -0.84
C THR A 151 11.68 -27.31 -0.42
N HIS A 152 12.15 -26.08 -0.50
CA HIS A 152 13.42 -25.56 0.01
C HIS A 152 13.12 -24.39 0.95
N TRP A 153 14.00 -24.15 1.92
CA TRP A 153 13.90 -23.03 2.84
C TRP A 153 15.10 -22.12 2.64
N LEU A 154 14.84 -20.85 2.33
CA LEU A 154 15.86 -19.84 2.07
C LEU A 154 15.98 -18.90 3.28
N ASP A 155 17.17 -18.37 3.49
CA ASP A 155 17.42 -17.38 4.54
C ASP A 155 16.89 -16.01 4.10
N VAL A 156 16.19 -15.31 4.99
CA VAL A 156 15.56 -14.00 4.72
C VAL A 156 16.59 -12.89 4.55
N HIS A 157 17.75 -13.01 5.19
CA HIS A 157 18.79 -11.97 5.20
C HIS A 157 19.95 -12.28 4.27
N GLN A 158 20.00 -13.48 3.69
CA GLN A 158 21.05 -13.88 2.76
C GLN A 158 20.49 -14.18 1.38
N MET A 159 20.92 -13.39 0.39
CA MET A 159 20.59 -13.59 -1.02
C MET A 159 21.02 -15.00 -1.48
N PRO A 160 20.13 -15.80 -2.09
CA PRO A 160 20.47 -17.14 -2.57
C PRO A 160 21.43 -17.15 -3.77
N ASP A 161 22.37 -18.09 -3.78
CA ASP A 161 23.27 -18.33 -4.93
C ASP A 161 22.53 -18.90 -6.15
N ARG A 162 21.43 -19.62 -5.91
CA ARG A 162 20.56 -20.18 -6.96
C ARG A 162 19.57 -19.10 -7.43
N PRO A 163 19.26 -18.99 -8.73
CA PRO A 163 18.21 -18.11 -9.21
C PRO A 163 16.89 -18.34 -8.49
N VAL A 164 16.23 -17.27 -8.09
CA VAL A 164 14.89 -17.31 -7.49
C VAL A 164 13.96 -16.48 -8.36
N LEU A 165 12.87 -17.11 -8.78
CA LEU A 165 11.71 -16.47 -9.38
C LEU A 165 10.66 -16.29 -8.29
N VAL A 166 10.33 -15.06 -7.96
CA VAL A 166 9.32 -14.71 -6.95
C VAL A 166 7.98 -14.58 -7.66
N VAL A 167 6.97 -15.31 -7.21
CA VAL A 167 5.58 -15.05 -7.58
C VAL A 167 5.08 -13.94 -6.68
N ASP A 168 4.70 -12.85 -7.31
CA ASP A 168 4.47 -11.60 -6.63
C ASP A 168 3.26 -10.86 -7.20
N THR A 169 2.83 -9.83 -6.50
CA THR A 169 1.96 -8.78 -6.99
C THR A 169 2.81 -7.75 -7.73
N ASN A 170 2.34 -7.25 -8.87
CA ASN A 170 2.91 -6.07 -9.49
C ASN A 170 2.59 -4.85 -8.61
N GLY A 171 3.46 -4.56 -7.64
CA GLY A 171 3.22 -3.55 -6.61
C GLY A 171 2.84 -2.18 -7.18
N LYS A 172 3.59 -1.67 -8.18
CA LYS A 172 3.22 -0.41 -8.87
C LYS A 172 1.80 -0.42 -9.46
N ALA A 173 1.34 -1.53 -10.04
CA ALA A 173 -0.02 -1.63 -10.57
C ALA A 173 -1.06 -1.79 -9.45
N SER A 174 -0.71 -2.55 -8.39
CA SER A 174 -1.53 -2.76 -7.19
C SER A 174 -1.78 -1.43 -6.48
N LEU A 175 -0.71 -0.73 -6.08
CA LEU A 175 -0.78 0.58 -5.45
C LEU A 175 -1.62 1.55 -6.28
N LYS A 176 -1.32 1.68 -7.57
CA LYS A 176 -2.08 2.58 -8.44
C LYS A 176 -3.58 2.28 -8.45
N ALA A 177 -3.96 1.00 -8.56
CA ALA A 177 -5.36 0.59 -8.54
C ALA A 177 -6.00 0.80 -7.16
N GLY A 178 -5.26 0.47 -6.11
CA GLY A 178 -5.65 0.65 -4.72
C GLY A 178 -5.92 2.10 -4.36
N LEU A 179 -4.99 3.01 -4.66
CA LEU A 179 -5.16 4.45 -4.42
C LEU A 179 -6.34 5.03 -5.22
N GLU A 180 -6.64 4.52 -6.41
CA GLU A 180 -7.85 4.89 -7.16
C GLU A 180 -9.13 4.45 -6.42
N VAL A 181 -9.17 3.21 -5.94
CA VAL A 181 -10.28 2.70 -5.11
C VAL A 181 -10.44 3.52 -3.83
N MET A 182 -9.33 3.85 -3.16
CA MET A 182 -9.36 4.69 -1.96
C MET A 182 -9.94 6.08 -2.26
N ARG A 183 -9.45 6.76 -3.30
CA ARG A 183 -9.93 8.09 -3.68
C ARG A 183 -11.43 8.08 -4.03
N ARG A 184 -11.90 7.08 -4.77
CA ARG A 184 -13.34 6.92 -5.08
C ARG A 184 -14.15 6.73 -3.81
N THR A 185 -13.71 5.83 -2.94
CA THR A 185 -14.38 5.51 -1.67
C THR A 185 -14.47 6.75 -0.77
N LEU A 186 -13.36 7.48 -0.60
CA LEU A 186 -13.33 8.73 0.18
C LEU A 186 -14.23 9.81 -0.42
N ALA A 187 -14.25 9.95 -1.76
CA ALA A 187 -15.11 10.91 -2.44
C ALA A 187 -16.61 10.57 -2.30
N GLU A 188 -16.96 9.28 -2.22
CA GLU A 188 -18.33 8.84 -1.96
C GLU A 188 -18.77 9.10 -0.52
N GLN A 189 -17.86 8.95 0.45
CA GLN A 189 -18.15 9.25 1.86
C GLN A 189 -18.28 10.76 2.12
N ASN A 190 -17.43 11.56 1.47
CA ASN A 190 -17.41 13.01 1.64
C ASN A 190 -17.63 13.72 0.29
N PRO A 191 -18.81 13.58 -0.33
CA PRO A 191 -19.07 14.20 -1.62
C PRO A 191 -18.81 15.70 -1.49
N ALA A 192 -18.05 16.25 -2.44
CA ALA A 192 -17.83 17.69 -2.51
C ALA A 192 -19.22 18.37 -2.46
N PRO A 193 -19.39 19.44 -1.67
CA PRO A 193 -20.66 20.12 -1.63
C PRO A 193 -21.08 20.42 -3.07
N GLN A 194 -22.28 19.97 -3.46
CA GLN A 194 -22.89 20.35 -4.74
C GLN A 194 -23.03 21.86 -4.72
N MET A 195 -21.97 22.55 -5.14
CA MET A 195 -22.04 23.93 -5.48
C MET A 195 -23.01 23.96 -6.65
N ARG A 196 -24.28 24.26 -6.36
CA ARG A 196 -25.25 24.79 -7.32
C ARG A 196 -24.74 26.15 -7.78
N ARG A 197 -23.54 26.20 -8.36
CA ARG A 197 -23.07 27.30 -9.16
C ARG A 197 -23.84 27.18 -10.45
N SER A 198 -24.94 27.93 -10.52
CA SER A 198 -25.66 28.14 -11.77
C SER A 198 -24.62 28.45 -12.85
N ALA A 199 -24.61 27.67 -13.93
CA ALA A 199 -23.65 27.77 -15.04
C ALA A 199 -23.55 29.20 -15.64
N ARG A 200 -24.50 30.07 -15.31
CA ARG A 200 -24.56 31.49 -15.69
C ARG A 200 -23.57 32.40 -14.95
N MET A 201 -23.00 31.99 -13.80
CA MET A 201 -22.01 32.80 -13.06
C MET A 201 -20.54 32.41 -13.32
N MET A 202 -20.28 31.32 -14.04
CA MET A 202 -18.92 30.83 -14.33
C MET A 202 -18.22 31.57 -15.49
N ALA A 203 -18.90 32.48 -16.20
CA ALA A 203 -18.34 33.14 -17.37
C ALA A 203 -17.58 34.46 -17.07
N GLN A 204 -17.46 34.89 -15.80
CA GLN A 204 -16.92 36.23 -15.48
C GLN A 204 -15.97 36.33 -14.29
N ALA A 205 -15.72 35.25 -13.53
CA ALA A 205 -14.69 35.30 -12.48
C ALA A 205 -13.34 34.92 -13.09
N PRO A 206 -12.27 35.74 -12.95
CA PRO A 206 -10.94 35.31 -13.32
C PRO A 206 -10.59 34.08 -12.48
N ALA A 207 -10.06 33.05 -13.13
CA ALA A 207 -9.49 31.91 -12.44
C ALA A 207 -8.47 32.44 -11.42
N GLN A 208 -8.52 31.91 -10.21
CA GLN A 208 -7.63 32.35 -9.13
C GLN A 208 -6.36 31.50 -9.13
N PRO A 209 -5.21 32.06 -8.72
CA PRO A 209 -4.00 31.27 -8.51
C PRO A 209 -4.24 30.15 -7.50
N ILE A 210 -3.58 29.01 -7.71
CA ILE A 210 -3.66 27.84 -6.82
C ILE A 210 -2.39 27.83 -5.97
N ASP A 211 -2.56 27.90 -4.66
CA ASP A 211 -1.45 27.75 -3.74
C ASP A 211 -1.21 26.28 -3.41
N THR A 212 0.05 25.85 -3.52
CA THR A 212 0.46 24.48 -3.26
C THR A 212 1.74 24.39 -2.43
N THR A 213 2.01 23.21 -1.89
CA THR A 213 3.33 22.80 -1.40
C THR A 213 3.83 21.64 -2.24
N VAL A 214 5.09 21.73 -2.68
CA VAL A 214 5.77 20.78 -3.57
C VAL A 214 6.86 20.06 -2.79
N LEU A 215 6.92 18.74 -2.96
CA LEU A 215 8.05 17.92 -2.53
C LEU A 215 9.17 18.01 -3.56
N LYS A 216 10.30 18.57 -3.16
CA LYS A 216 11.48 18.78 -4.00
C LYS A 216 12.44 17.63 -3.91
N THR A 217 12.67 17.15 -2.70
CA THR A 217 13.54 16.01 -2.42
C THR A 217 12.93 15.13 -1.34
N ILE A 218 13.20 13.83 -1.41
CA ILE A 218 12.91 12.89 -0.33
C ILE A 218 13.92 11.75 -0.34
N ARG A 219 14.22 11.22 0.83
CA ARG A 219 15.05 10.04 1.07
C ARG A 219 14.51 9.30 2.30
N LEU A 220 14.46 7.97 2.23
CA LEU A 220 14.24 7.08 3.38
C LEU A 220 15.60 6.56 3.87
N GLU A 221 15.78 6.39 5.18
CA GLU A 221 16.99 5.78 5.74
C GLU A 221 16.94 4.26 5.78
N ASP A 222 15.74 3.72 5.96
CA ASP A 222 15.48 2.29 6.04
C ASP A 222 14.09 2.01 5.46
N ASP A 223 14.04 1.17 4.42
CA ASP A 223 12.81 0.66 3.80
C ASP A 223 12.37 -0.67 4.45
N LYS A 224 13.17 -1.23 5.36
CA LYS A 224 12.84 -2.44 6.15
C LYS A 224 12.58 -3.71 5.34
N GLU A 225 12.77 -3.69 4.03
CA GLU A 225 12.43 -4.80 3.15
C GLU A 225 13.55 -5.86 3.03
N PRO A 226 13.25 -7.16 3.17
CA PRO A 226 14.18 -8.23 2.80
C PRO A 226 14.33 -8.32 1.27
N TRP A 227 15.34 -9.09 0.81
CA TRP A 227 15.59 -9.28 -0.63
C TRP A 227 14.39 -9.82 -1.40
N ILE A 228 13.44 -10.45 -0.71
CA ILE A 228 12.27 -11.00 -1.34
C ILE A 228 11.24 -9.91 -1.70
N SER A 229 11.03 -8.85 -0.91
CA SER A 229 9.88 -7.92 -1.06
C SER A 229 9.92 -7.04 -2.31
N GLY A 230 11.12 -6.71 -2.81
CA GLY A 230 11.26 -6.02 -4.09
C GLY A 230 11.56 -4.54 -3.95
N ALA A 231 10.66 -3.68 -4.43
CA ALA A 231 10.82 -2.23 -4.37
C ALA A 231 9.66 -1.66 -3.56
N ALA A 232 9.95 -0.71 -2.68
CA ALA A 232 8.94 -0.15 -1.79
C ALA A 232 7.83 0.58 -2.57
N GLU A 233 6.59 0.35 -2.16
CA GLU A 233 5.40 0.99 -2.72
C GLU A 233 4.86 2.09 -1.80
N VAL A 234 5.57 3.23 -1.77
CA VAL A 234 5.22 4.33 -0.86
C VAL A 234 4.13 5.24 -1.42
N TYR A 235 3.19 5.64 -0.57
CA TYR A 235 2.23 6.71 -0.82
C TYR A 235 2.09 7.62 0.41
N ALA A 236 1.46 8.77 0.21
CA ALA A 236 1.22 9.73 1.27
C ALA A 236 -0.27 10.00 1.49
N ILE A 237 -0.64 10.18 2.76
CA ILE A 237 -1.95 10.65 3.20
C ILE A 237 -1.78 12.06 3.74
N VAL A 238 -2.40 13.05 3.08
CA VAL A 238 -2.40 14.44 3.51
C VAL A 238 -3.69 14.73 4.26
N THR A 239 -3.58 15.07 5.53
CA THR A 239 -4.72 15.23 6.44
C THR A 239 -4.91 16.70 6.83
N GLY A 240 -6.17 17.09 7.00
CA GLY A 240 -6.54 18.40 7.54
C GLY A 240 -8.05 18.55 7.68
N VAL A 241 -8.51 19.79 7.84
CA VAL A 241 -9.93 20.11 8.04
C VAL A 241 -10.51 20.78 6.81
N ASN A 242 -11.70 20.35 6.39
CA ASN A 242 -12.38 20.89 5.22
C ASN A 242 -12.66 22.41 5.38
N PRO A 243 -12.44 23.23 4.33
CA PRO A 243 -12.65 24.67 4.40
C PRO A 243 -14.12 25.07 4.54
N SER A 244 -15.05 24.22 4.10
CA SER A 244 -16.49 24.53 4.05
C SER A 244 -17.34 23.72 5.04
N ARG A 245 -16.77 22.68 5.65
CA ARG A 245 -17.46 21.77 6.59
C ARG A 245 -16.58 21.47 7.78
N ASP A 246 -17.19 21.18 8.91
CA ASP A 246 -16.51 20.68 10.11
C ASP A 246 -16.32 19.16 9.94
N GLU A 247 -15.56 18.79 8.91
CA GLU A 247 -15.32 17.42 8.46
C GLU A 247 -13.83 17.27 8.10
N PRO A 248 -13.28 16.05 8.22
CA PRO A 248 -11.89 15.81 7.83
C PRO A 248 -11.74 15.91 6.31
N THR A 249 -10.52 16.16 5.86
CA THR A 249 -10.15 16.03 4.45
C THR A 249 -8.87 15.22 4.37
N LEU A 250 -8.96 14.10 3.65
CA LEU A 250 -7.87 13.17 3.39
C LEU A 250 -7.59 13.21 1.89
N ASP A 251 -6.36 13.51 1.52
CA ASP A 251 -5.89 13.46 0.14
C ASP A 251 -4.80 12.42 0.00
N ILE A 252 -4.88 11.61 -1.06
CA ILE A 252 -4.02 10.45 -1.25
C ILE A 252 -3.08 10.71 -2.42
N VAL A 253 -1.78 10.73 -2.16
CA VAL A 253 -0.74 11.07 -3.13
C VAL A 253 0.17 9.87 -3.36
N ASP A 254 0.20 9.39 -4.60
CA ASP A 254 1.08 8.30 -5.03
C ASP A 254 2.54 8.79 -5.13
N MET A 255 3.52 8.01 -4.67
CA MET A 255 4.95 8.34 -4.72
C MET A 255 5.75 7.27 -5.47
N PRO A 256 5.48 7.05 -6.77
CA PRO A 256 5.90 5.85 -7.53
C PRO A 256 7.41 5.79 -7.86
N TYR A 257 8.17 6.75 -7.33
CA TYR A 257 9.61 6.87 -7.48
C TYR A 257 10.35 6.44 -6.22
N LEU A 258 9.70 6.34 -5.05
CA LEU A 258 10.36 6.10 -3.77
C LEU A 258 10.60 4.60 -3.55
N ASP A 259 11.31 3.99 -4.49
CA ASP A 259 11.47 2.53 -4.61
C ASP A 259 12.49 1.93 -3.61
N TYR A 260 13.46 2.71 -3.12
CA TYR A 260 14.58 2.18 -2.33
C TYR A 260 15.02 3.12 -1.22
N ASP A 261 15.42 2.53 -0.10
CA ASP A 261 16.13 3.25 0.95
C ASP A 261 17.46 3.81 0.46
N LYS A 262 17.97 4.77 1.24
CA LYS A 262 19.25 5.43 1.03
C LYS A 262 19.43 6.04 -0.36
N THR A 263 18.35 6.26 -1.08
CA THR A 263 18.32 6.94 -2.37
C THR A 263 17.61 8.28 -2.22
N THR A 264 18.25 9.35 -2.71
CA THR A 264 17.62 10.68 -2.74
C THR A 264 16.92 10.88 -4.06
N TYR A 265 15.60 11.08 -3.98
CA TYR A 265 14.75 11.34 -5.13
C TYR A 265 14.46 12.83 -5.27
N TYR A 266 14.16 13.27 -6.50
CA TYR A 266 13.95 14.69 -6.86
C TYR A 266 12.64 14.87 -7.66
N PRO A 267 11.47 14.59 -7.06
CA PRO A 267 10.24 14.41 -7.81
C PRO A 267 9.61 15.70 -8.33
N ASN A 268 9.80 16.83 -7.64
CA ASN A 268 9.11 18.09 -7.93
C ASN A 268 7.58 17.90 -8.03
N GLN A 269 7.02 17.12 -7.10
CA GLN A 269 5.62 16.71 -7.07
C GLN A 269 4.81 17.62 -6.16
N VAL A 270 3.63 18.06 -6.61
CA VAL A 270 2.67 18.76 -5.74
C VAL A 270 2.11 17.76 -4.72
N MET A 271 2.28 18.07 -3.44
CA MET A 271 1.80 17.22 -2.35
C MET A 271 0.56 17.79 -1.68
N ILE A 272 0.46 19.13 -1.56
CA ILE A 272 -0.64 19.79 -0.85
C ILE A 272 -1.28 20.82 -1.76
N HIS A 273 -2.59 20.69 -1.95
CA HIS A 273 -3.44 21.73 -2.54
C HIS A 273 -4.15 22.51 -1.42
N TRP A 274 -3.72 23.76 -1.18
CA TRP A 274 -4.13 24.50 0.02
C TRP A 274 -5.61 24.94 0.00
N ASP A 275 -6.26 24.93 -1.16
CA ASP A 275 -7.69 25.21 -1.29
C ASP A 275 -8.58 24.11 -0.66
N ARG A 276 -8.00 22.95 -0.34
CA ARG A 276 -8.67 21.82 0.30
C ARG A 276 -8.67 21.89 1.83
N TYR A 277 -7.96 22.85 2.44
CA TYR A 277 -7.73 22.88 3.89
C TYR A 277 -8.03 24.26 4.52
N ARG A 278 -8.82 24.27 5.61
CA ARG A 278 -9.35 25.49 6.23
C ARG A 278 -8.29 26.47 6.75
N TRP A 279 -7.26 25.97 7.43
CA TRP A 279 -6.32 26.81 8.21
C TRP A 279 -4.94 26.97 7.58
N GLY A 280 -4.76 26.54 6.33
CA GLY A 280 -3.43 26.55 5.70
C GLY A 280 -2.41 25.70 6.47
N ALA A 281 -2.90 24.64 7.14
CA ALA A 281 -2.11 23.67 7.87
C ALA A 281 -2.59 22.26 7.49
N ALA A 282 -1.64 21.36 7.25
CA ALA A 282 -1.89 19.96 6.96
C ALA A 282 -0.74 19.10 7.48
N ASP A 283 -1.05 17.86 7.82
CA ASP A 283 -0.04 16.85 8.13
C ASP A 283 0.12 15.93 6.91
N VAL A 284 1.30 15.32 6.77
CA VAL A 284 1.59 14.33 5.71
C VAL A 284 2.08 13.06 6.38
N ILE A 285 1.33 11.97 6.23
CA ILE A 285 1.70 10.63 6.67
C ILE A 285 2.27 9.89 5.47
N LEU A 286 3.42 9.25 5.63
CA LEU A 286 3.99 8.34 4.63
C LEU A 286 3.67 6.90 5.04
N MET A 287 3.18 6.14 4.07
CA MET A 287 2.74 4.76 4.22
C MET A 287 3.39 3.92 3.12
N GLU A 288 3.78 2.71 3.43
CA GLU A 288 4.24 1.70 2.48
C GLU A 288 3.13 0.68 2.26
N GLN A 289 2.96 0.22 1.02
CA GLN A 289 1.95 -0.77 0.70
C GLN A 289 2.35 -2.17 1.18
N ASP A 290 1.40 -2.90 1.77
CA ASP A 290 1.48 -4.36 1.92
C ASP A 290 0.58 -5.05 0.86
N ASP A 291 0.95 -6.27 0.50
CA ASP A 291 0.17 -7.14 -0.37
C ASP A 291 -1.15 -7.60 0.24
N GLY A 292 -1.25 -7.60 1.56
CA GLY A 292 -2.50 -7.85 2.28
C GLY A 292 -3.59 -6.83 2.00
N THR A 293 -3.27 -5.62 1.52
CA THR A 293 -4.16 -4.46 1.63
C THR A 293 -5.44 -4.49 0.80
N ASN A 294 -6.58 -4.37 1.50
CA ASN A 294 -7.88 -4.07 0.93
C ASN A 294 -8.17 -2.57 1.00
N TYR A 295 -7.95 -1.91 -0.12
CA TYR A 295 -7.96 -0.45 -0.22
C TYR A 295 -9.32 0.19 0.05
N LYS A 296 -10.41 -0.54 -0.24
CA LYS A 296 -11.76 -0.06 0.04
C LYS A 296 -12.03 -0.03 1.54
N GLU A 297 -11.68 -1.11 2.23
CA GLU A 297 -11.83 -1.20 3.69
C GLU A 297 -10.94 -0.19 4.41
N LEU A 298 -9.68 -0.05 3.97
CA LEU A 298 -8.75 0.96 4.47
C LEU A 298 -9.33 2.38 4.35
N ALA A 299 -9.84 2.75 3.17
CA ALA A 299 -10.43 4.07 2.95
C ALA A 299 -11.67 4.35 3.82
N LEU A 300 -12.56 3.37 3.98
CA LEU A 300 -13.70 3.49 4.88
C LEU A 300 -13.25 3.70 6.33
N LYS A 301 -12.21 2.97 6.76
CA LYS A 301 -11.70 3.04 8.13
C LYS A 301 -11.00 4.36 8.44
N LEU A 302 -10.15 4.84 7.52
CA LEU A 302 -9.50 6.15 7.64
C LEU A 302 -10.53 7.28 7.76
N ASN A 303 -11.61 7.21 6.98
CA ASN A 303 -12.69 8.19 7.06
C ASN A 303 -13.47 8.12 8.39
N GLU A 304 -13.76 6.91 8.88
CA GLU A 304 -14.41 6.70 10.19
C GLU A 304 -13.58 7.34 11.31
N ILE A 305 -12.29 7.00 11.41
CA ILE A 305 -11.37 7.51 12.44
C ILE A 305 -11.30 9.03 12.40
N ALA A 306 -11.11 9.61 11.21
CA ALA A 306 -11.00 11.06 11.08
C ALA A 306 -12.31 11.79 11.43
N SER A 307 -13.46 11.18 11.14
CA SER A 307 -14.78 11.75 11.44
C SER A 307 -15.09 11.72 12.93
N ASP A 308 -14.77 10.63 13.62
CA ASP A 308 -14.98 10.47 15.06
C ASP A 308 -14.21 11.52 15.87
N ILE A 309 -13.00 11.87 15.44
CA ILE A 309 -12.14 12.85 16.11
C ILE A 309 -12.74 14.24 16.01
N ILE A 310 -13.19 14.65 14.82
CA ILE A 310 -13.81 15.95 14.63
C ILE A 310 -15.13 16.05 15.38
N ALA A 311 -15.93 14.98 15.41
CA ALA A 311 -17.18 14.93 16.18
C ALA A 311 -16.95 15.03 17.70
N ALA A 312 -15.79 14.60 18.20
CA ALA A 312 -15.42 14.66 19.61
C ALA A 312 -14.94 16.05 20.06
N ILE A 313 -14.68 16.99 19.14
CA ILE A 313 -14.17 18.33 19.44
C ILE A 313 -15.33 19.33 19.52
N PRO A 314 -15.60 19.95 20.70
CA PRO A 314 -16.77 20.82 20.88
C PRO A 314 -16.70 22.15 20.11
N ASP A 315 -15.49 22.65 19.85
CA ASP A 315 -15.24 23.91 19.15
C ASP A 315 -13.92 23.82 18.37
N LEU A 316 -14.03 23.70 17.05
CA LEU A 316 -12.89 23.60 16.13
C LEU A 316 -12.15 24.93 15.97
N GLU A 317 -12.79 26.08 16.21
CA GLU A 317 -12.17 27.40 15.99
C GLU A 317 -11.11 27.70 17.06
N VAL A 318 -11.29 27.18 18.27
CA VAL A 318 -10.37 27.40 19.40
C VAL A 318 -9.13 26.50 19.32
N GLN A 319 -9.21 25.36 18.62
CA GLN A 319 -8.15 24.34 18.58
C GLN A 319 -7.52 24.13 17.19
N ALA A 320 -7.72 25.06 16.26
CA ALA A 320 -7.40 24.93 14.83
C ALA A 320 -6.21 24.00 14.48
N TYR A 321 -4.99 24.31 14.95
CA TYR A 321 -3.81 23.49 14.61
C TYR A 321 -3.74 22.14 15.35
N GLY A 322 -4.25 22.07 16.58
CA GLY A 322 -4.22 20.85 17.39
C GLY A 322 -5.09 19.74 16.81
N VAL A 323 -6.22 20.10 16.17
CA VAL A 323 -7.14 19.13 15.56
C VAL A 323 -6.47 18.33 14.46
N VAL A 324 -5.66 18.97 13.59
CA VAL A 324 -4.95 18.30 12.50
C VAL A 324 -4.02 17.22 13.06
N THR A 325 -3.22 17.58 14.07
CA THR A 325 -2.31 16.64 14.72
C THR A 325 -3.03 15.52 15.48
N GLN A 326 -4.22 15.77 16.04
CA GLN A 326 -5.04 14.75 16.70
C GLN A 326 -5.60 13.74 15.70
N ILE A 327 -6.07 14.21 14.52
CA ILE A 327 -6.50 13.35 13.42
C ILE A 327 -5.36 12.42 13.02
N THR A 328 -4.20 13.01 12.72
CA THR A 328 -3.00 12.27 12.32
C THR A 328 -2.55 11.28 13.38
N GLY A 329 -2.45 11.69 14.65
CA GLY A 329 -2.05 10.82 15.75
C GLY A 329 -2.96 9.60 15.90
N LYS A 330 -4.28 9.77 15.72
CA LYS A 330 -5.25 8.67 15.81
C LYS A 330 -5.27 7.79 14.57
N ILE A 331 -5.01 8.34 13.39
CA ILE A 331 -4.77 7.53 12.20
C ILE A 331 -3.55 6.65 12.45
N ILE A 332 -2.43 7.21 12.93
CA ILE A 332 -1.21 6.45 13.27
C ILE A 332 -1.47 5.42 14.38
N GLU A 333 -2.21 5.77 15.45
CA GLU A 333 -2.58 4.81 16.51
C GLU A 333 -3.47 3.67 16.01
N ALA A 334 -4.19 3.87 14.91
CA ALA A 334 -4.97 2.81 14.30
C ALA A 334 -4.13 1.88 13.42
N ILE A 335 -2.89 2.25 13.09
CA ILE A 335 -2.04 1.60 12.08
C ILE A 335 -1.25 0.36 12.58
N PRO A 336 -1.05 0.07 13.89
CA PRO A 336 -0.99 -1.37 14.30
C PRO A 336 -1.40 -1.64 15.77
N ASP A 337 -2.29 -2.58 16.10
CA ASP A 337 -2.04 -4.03 16.35
C ASP A 337 -3.30 -4.89 15.98
N GLY A 338 -3.97 -4.55 14.88
CA GLY A 338 -5.15 -5.29 14.40
C GLY A 338 -6.50 -4.58 14.50
N TRP A 339 -6.52 -3.25 14.27
CA TRP A 339 -7.77 -2.48 14.04
C TRP A 339 -7.89 -1.95 12.62
N LEU A 340 -6.78 -1.56 12.01
CA LEU A 340 -6.61 -1.71 10.58
C LEU A 340 -6.23 -3.18 10.38
N THR A 341 -7.11 -3.91 9.72
CA THR A 341 -6.89 -5.30 9.41
C THR A 341 -6.36 -5.32 7.99
N ASN A 342 -5.06 -5.05 7.82
CA ASN A 342 -4.27 -5.08 6.57
C ASN A 342 -3.22 -3.97 6.61
N ASP A 343 -2.00 -4.28 7.02
CA ASP A 343 -1.12 -3.22 7.51
C ASP A 343 -0.18 -2.74 6.40
N ASP A 344 -0.62 -1.70 5.67
CA ASP A 344 0.32 -0.78 5.02
C ASP A 344 1.23 -0.20 6.13
N ASP A 345 2.55 -0.31 5.94
CA ASP A 345 3.53 -0.02 6.97
C ASP A 345 3.67 1.50 7.19
N PHE A 346 3.64 1.93 8.45
CA PHE A 346 3.91 3.34 8.78
C PHE A 346 5.38 3.66 8.55
N VAL A 347 5.67 4.54 7.58
CA VAL A 347 7.04 4.91 7.21
C VAL A 347 7.53 6.11 8.05
N ASP A 348 6.81 7.23 8.00
CA ASP A 348 7.11 8.44 8.77
C ASP A 348 5.94 9.45 8.70
N VAL A 349 6.04 10.57 9.42
CA VAL A 349 5.03 11.64 9.41
C VAL A 349 5.67 13.04 9.52
N TYR A 350 5.10 13.99 8.78
CA TYR A 350 5.40 15.41 8.88
C TYR A 350 4.21 16.14 9.49
N TYR A 351 4.34 16.56 10.74
CA TYR A 351 3.30 17.33 11.43
C TYR A 351 3.33 18.81 11.03
N THR A 352 2.16 19.32 10.67
CA THR A 352 1.80 20.72 10.55
C THR A 352 2.70 21.48 9.59
N LEU A 353 2.71 21.03 8.34
CA LEU A 353 3.20 21.83 7.23
C LEU A 353 2.26 23.03 7.05
N LEU A 354 2.83 24.21 6.85
CA LEU A 354 2.11 25.47 6.75
C LEU A 354 2.17 26.03 5.33
N LYS A 355 1.05 26.61 4.89
CA LYS A 355 0.94 27.30 3.61
C LYS A 355 2.00 28.39 3.48
N GLY A 356 2.67 28.42 2.32
CA GLY A 356 3.65 29.44 1.98
C GLY A 356 5.00 29.30 2.67
N ARG A 357 5.24 28.22 3.42
CA ARG A 357 6.50 27.98 4.14
C ARG A 357 7.34 26.92 3.43
N ALA A 358 8.64 27.18 3.36
CA ALA A 358 9.62 26.20 2.93
C ALA A 358 10.19 25.44 4.13
N TYR A 359 10.50 24.17 3.93
CA TYR A 359 11.06 23.26 4.92
C TYR A 359 12.24 22.51 4.28
N PRO A 360 13.47 23.06 4.30
CA PRO A 360 14.63 22.39 3.73
C PRO A 360 15.11 21.27 4.65
N ASP A 361 15.39 20.10 4.06
CA ASP A 361 15.97 18.93 4.74
C ASP A 361 15.28 18.60 6.08
N GLN A 362 13.96 18.69 6.08
CA GLN A 362 13.13 18.44 7.25
C GLN A 362 13.07 16.94 7.48
N TYR A 363 13.38 16.51 8.71
CA TYR A 363 13.13 15.15 9.15
C TYR A 363 11.64 14.95 9.45
N GLY A 364 11.13 13.77 9.10
CA GLY A 364 9.89 13.26 9.66
C GLY A 364 10.03 13.02 11.16
N ALA A 365 8.90 12.91 11.86
CA ALA A 365 8.86 12.79 13.31
C ALA A 365 9.44 11.46 13.82
N GLY A 366 9.33 10.39 13.04
CA GLY A 366 9.98 9.09 13.29
C GLY A 366 11.47 9.09 12.95
N GLY A 367 11.92 10.05 12.12
CA GLY A 367 13.32 10.20 11.73
C GLY A 367 13.78 9.22 10.65
N ASN A 368 12.85 8.52 9.99
CA ASN A 368 13.15 7.62 8.87
C ASN A 368 13.23 8.37 7.53
N ALA A 369 12.40 9.40 7.36
CA ALA A 369 12.35 10.21 6.15
C ALA A 369 13.00 11.58 6.34
N ILE A 370 13.71 12.04 5.32
CA ILE A 370 14.17 13.43 5.19
C ILE A 370 13.70 14.01 3.86
N ALA A 371 13.08 15.19 3.90
CA ALA A 371 12.44 15.80 2.73
C ALA A 371 12.58 17.32 2.68
N THR A 372 12.68 17.87 1.46
CA THR A 372 12.59 19.31 1.20
C THR A 372 11.24 19.68 0.60
N TRP A 373 10.56 20.64 1.23
CA TRP A 373 9.25 21.14 0.82
C TRP A 373 9.33 22.62 0.46
N GLU A 374 8.72 23.01 -0.66
CA GLU A 374 8.70 24.39 -1.14
C GLU A 374 7.29 24.85 -1.53
N PRO A 375 6.92 26.11 -1.28
CA PRO A 375 5.66 26.65 -1.78
C PRO A 375 5.72 26.85 -3.30
N LEU A 376 4.61 26.58 -3.98
CA LEU A 376 4.43 26.87 -5.40
C LEU A 376 3.03 27.46 -5.62
N THR A 377 2.98 28.65 -6.22
CA THR A 377 1.73 29.24 -6.72
C THR A 377 1.63 28.92 -8.21
N ILE A 378 0.53 28.26 -8.60
CA ILE A 378 0.23 27.94 -10.00
C ILE A 378 -0.74 28.99 -10.52
N GLU A 379 -0.25 29.80 -11.46
CA GLU A 379 -1.05 30.84 -12.09
C GLU A 379 -2.05 30.25 -13.10
N PRO A 380 -3.24 30.86 -13.26
CA PRO A 380 -4.15 30.48 -14.32
C PRO A 380 -3.53 30.67 -15.71
N THR A 381 -3.91 29.80 -16.65
CA THR A 381 -3.55 29.97 -18.06
C THR A 381 -4.08 31.31 -18.58
N GLN A 382 -3.21 32.08 -19.23
CA GLN A 382 -3.54 33.38 -19.82
C GLN A 382 -4.38 33.27 -21.10
#